data_AF-T1A4J7-F1
#
_entry.id   AF-T1A4J7-F1
#
_cell.length_a   1.000
_cell.length_b   1.000
_cell.length_c   1.000
_cell.angle_alpha   90.00
_cell.angle_beta   90.00
_cell.angle_gamma   90.00
#
_symmetry.space_group_name_H-M   'P 1'
#
loop_
_entity.id
_entity.type
_entity.pdbx_description
1 polymer ?
#
loop_
_entity_poly.entity_id
_entity_poly.type
_entity_poly.pdbx_seq_one_letter_code
_entity_poly.pdbx_strand_id
1 'polypeptide(L)' 'YLDLMSELGITASHSRPRVSNDNPFSESAFKTQKYQPDYPGRFADIVHANRWCGEYFPWYNLEHHHAGLAGFTP' A
#
# COMPACT_ATOMS: atom_id res chain seq x y z
N TYR A 1 -14.68 10.27 -14.31
CA TYR A 1 -13.85 9.24 -13.65
C TYR A 1 -14.32 7.84 -14.04
N LEU A 2 -15.62 7.53 -13.90
CA LEU A 2 -16.18 6.24 -14.34
C LEU A 2 -16.08 6.03 -15.86
N ASP A 3 -16.26 7.08 -16.67
CA ASP A 3 -16.13 6.97 -18.13
C ASP A 3 -14.70 6.58 -18.56
N LEU A 4 -13.68 7.23 -17.99
CA LEU A 4 -12.27 6.89 -18.22
C LEU A 4 -11.95 5.46 -17.75
N MET A 5 -12.49 5.02 -16.61
CA MET A 5 -12.31 3.65 -16.14
C MET A 5 -12.94 2.64 -17.11
N SER A 6 -14.12 2.94 -17.64
CA SER A 6 -14.80 2.11 -18.64
C SER A 6 -14.03 2.05 -19.96
N GLU A 7 -13.48 3.19 -20.42
CA GLU A 7 -12.61 3.24 -21.62
C GLU A 7 -11.34 2.40 -21.45
N LEU A 8 -10.77 2.37 -20.25
CA LEU A 8 -9.61 1.55 -19.90
C LEU A 8 -9.96 0.08 -19.62
N GLY A 9 -11.23 -0.32 -19.75
CA GLY A 9 -11.70 -1.68 -19.46
C GLY A 9 -11.67 -2.05 -17.97
N ILE A 10 -11.60 -1.07 -17.08
CA ILE A 10 -11.57 -1.25 -15.63
C ILE A 10 -13.00 -1.32 -15.10
N THR A 11 -13.38 -2.50 -14.60
CA THR A 11 -14.67 -2.70 -13.93
C THR A 11 -14.60 -2.20 -12.49
N ALA A 12 -15.45 -1.24 -12.14
CA ALA A 12 -15.56 -0.78 -10.75
C ALA A 12 -16.15 -1.90 -9.87
N SER A 13 -15.40 -2.32 -8.85
CA SER A 13 -15.95 -3.17 -7.80
C SER A 13 -16.86 -2.33 -6.91
N HIS A 14 -18.16 -2.61 -6.91
CA HIS A 14 -19.12 -1.99 -5.98
C HIS A 14 -19.21 -2.82 -4.68
N SER A 15 -18.08 -3.38 -4.26
CA SER A 15 -17.96 -4.03 -2.97
C SER A 15 -18.22 -3.02 -1.86
N ARG A 16 -18.73 -3.55 -0.75
CA ARG A 16 -19.40 -2.91 0.38
C ARG A 16 -18.93 -1.48 0.70
N PRO A 17 -19.64 -0.44 0.21
CA PRO A 17 -19.28 0.94 0.48
C PRO A 17 -19.28 1.18 1.99
N ARG A 18 -18.20 1.79 2.51
CA ARG A 18 -18.03 2.21 3.92
C ARG A 18 -17.74 1.08 4.91
N VAL A 19 -17.31 -0.10 4.47
CA VAL A 19 -16.79 -1.13 5.37
C VAL A 19 -15.26 -1.07 5.40
N SER A 20 -14.68 -1.13 6.60
CA SER A 20 -13.22 -1.10 6.84
C SER A 20 -12.49 -2.37 6.40
N ASN A 21 -13.03 -3.07 5.40
CA ASN A 21 -12.40 -4.19 4.71
C ASN A 21 -12.76 -4.18 3.22
N ASP A 22 -13.24 -3.04 2.70
CA ASP A 22 -13.62 -2.89 1.30
C ASP A 22 -12.40 -2.96 0.37
N ASN A 23 -11.19 -2.76 0.93
CA ASN A 23 -9.94 -2.96 0.23
C ASN A 23 -8.92 -3.75 1.08
N PRO A 24 -9.11 -5.07 1.21
CA PRO A 24 -8.27 -5.91 2.07
C PRO A 24 -6.80 -5.90 1.62
N PHE A 25 -6.56 -5.73 0.31
CA PHE A 25 -5.21 -5.62 -0.24
C PHE A 25 -4.48 -4.40 0.30
N SER A 26 -5.01 -3.18 0.09
CA SER A 26 -4.35 -1.96 0.58
C SER A 26 -4.28 -1.89 2.10
N GLU A 27 -5.29 -2.40 2.82
CA GLU A 27 -5.27 -2.44 4.29
C GLU A 27 -4.16 -3.36 4.82
N SER A 28 -3.96 -4.52 4.20
CA SER A 28 -2.86 -5.42 4.56
C SER A 28 -1.50 -4.74 4.35
N ALA A 29 -1.33 -4.01 3.26
CA ALA A 29 -0.11 -3.26 2.97
C ALA A 29 0.14 -2.16 4.02
N PHE A 30 -0.88 -1.40 4.41
CA PHE A 30 -0.73 -0.39 5.47
C PHE A 30 -0.41 -1.00 6.83
N LYS A 31 -0.95 -2.18 7.13
CA LYS A 31 -0.61 -2.91 8.34
C LYS A 31 0.86 -3.29 8.33
N THR A 32 1.36 -3.89 7.24
CA THR A 32 2.77 -4.26 7.08
C THR A 32 3.70 -3.06 7.21
N GLN A 33 3.37 -1.95 6.56
CA GLN A 33 4.15 -0.71 6.63
C GLN A 33 4.34 -0.20 8.06
N LYS A 34 3.32 -0.31 8.91
CA LYS A 34 3.37 0.14 10.32
C LYS A 34 4.24 -0.72 11.23
N TYR A 35 4.59 -1.93 10.83
CA TYR A 35 5.51 -2.80 11.58
C TYR A 35 6.98 -2.54 11.26
N GLN A 36 7.27 -1.71 10.27
CA GLN A 36 8.64 -1.34 9.94
C GLN A 36 9.29 -0.62 11.14
N PRO A 37 10.51 -1.00 11.57
CA PRO A 37 11.12 -0.45 12.78
C PRO A 37 11.26 1.07 12.81
N ASP A 38 11.49 1.71 11.66
CA ASP A 38 11.63 3.17 11.54
C ASP A 38 10.31 3.88 11.19
N TYR A 39 9.15 3.18 11.21
CA TYR A 39 7.86 3.83 11.00
C TYR A 39 7.59 4.90 12.07
N PRO A 40 7.29 6.15 11.70
CA PRO A 40 7.29 7.26 12.65
C PRO A 40 6.05 7.33 13.58
N GLY A 41 5.07 6.44 13.39
CA GLY A 41 3.79 6.46 14.12
C GLY A 41 2.83 7.57 13.66
N ARG A 42 3.35 8.79 13.47
CA ARG A 42 2.70 9.92 12.78
C ARG A 42 3.72 10.69 11.95
N PHE A 43 3.31 11.06 10.73
CA PHE A 43 4.08 11.99 9.91
C PHE A 43 3.87 13.43 10.38
N ALA A 44 4.91 14.24 10.24
CA ALA A 44 4.89 15.66 10.62
C ALA A 44 4.11 16.49 9.60
N ASP A 45 4.27 16.18 8.32
CA ASP A 45 3.61 16.80 7.19
C ASP A 45 3.66 15.86 5.97
N ILE A 46 3.10 16.31 4.85
CA ILE A 46 3.08 15.54 3.59
C ILE A 46 4.47 15.33 2.99
N VAL A 47 5.42 16.24 3.25
CA VAL A 47 6.80 16.14 2.74
C VAL A 47 7.55 15.03 3.46
N HIS A 48 7.42 14.96 4.79
CA HIS A 48 7.95 13.86 5.60
C HIS A 48 7.33 12.52 5.16
N ALA A 49 6.01 12.47 4.98
CA ALA A 49 5.34 11.26 4.50
C ALA A 49 5.85 10.81 3.13
N ASN A 50 5.98 11.74 2.16
CA ASN A 50 6.48 11.42 0.82
C ASN A 50 7.91 10.94 0.83
N ARG A 51 8.79 11.55 1.64
CA ARG A 51 10.18 11.09 1.77
C ARG A 51 10.24 9.67 2.31
N TRP A 52 9.58 9.43 3.44
CA TRP A 52 9.60 8.12 4.09
C TRP A 52 8.99 7.04 3.18
N CYS A 53 7.86 7.31 2.54
CA CYS A 53 7.26 6.38 1.56
C CYS A 53 8.17 6.15 0.34
N GLY A 54 8.84 7.20 -0.14
CA GLY A 54 9.76 7.14 -1.27
C GLY A 54 10.99 6.28 -1.01
N GLU A 55 11.41 6.14 0.24
CA GLU A 55 12.48 5.24 0.67
C GLU A 55 11.94 3.83 0.95
N TYR A 56 10.79 3.75 1.63
CA TYR A 56 10.17 2.49 2.06
C TYR A 56 9.76 1.59 0.88
N PHE A 57 9.06 2.11 -0.13
CA PHE A 57 8.51 1.26 -1.19
C PHE A 57 9.58 0.62 -2.08
N PRO A 58 10.64 1.32 -2.53
CA PRO A 58 11.74 0.69 -3.23
C PRO A 58 12.39 -0.42 -2.42
N TRP A 59 12.71 -0.17 -1.14
CA TRP A 59 13.28 -1.18 -0.26
C TRP A 59 12.32 -2.39 -0.10
N TYR A 60 11.04 -2.15 0.17
CA TYR A 60 10.05 -3.20 0.37
C TYR A 60 9.90 -4.11 -0.86
N ASN A 61 9.96 -3.52 -2.06
CA ASN A 61 9.77 -4.28 -3.30
C ASN A 61 11.06 -4.95 -3.79
N LEU A 62 12.23 -4.34 -3.58
CA LEU A 62 13.47 -4.77 -4.24
C LEU A 62 14.47 -5.43 -3.31
N GLU A 63 14.37 -5.19 -2.00
CA GLU A 63 15.40 -5.60 -1.03
C GLU A 63 14.83 -6.39 0.15
N HIS A 64 13.59 -6.11 0.57
CA HIS A 64 12.97 -6.79 1.69
C HIS A 64 12.68 -8.26 1.35
N HIS A 65 13.20 -9.19 2.16
CA HIS A 65 12.93 -10.62 2.00
C HIS A 65 11.56 -10.97 2.61
N HIS A 66 10.61 -11.38 1.78
CA HIS A 66 9.24 -11.62 2.23
C HIS A 66 9.08 -13.05 2.72
N ALA A 67 8.72 -13.22 4.00
CA ALA A 67 8.46 -14.54 4.58
C ALA A 67 7.35 -15.31 3.83
N GLY A 68 6.33 -14.59 3.34
CA GLY A 68 5.25 -15.16 2.52
C GLY A 68 5.71 -15.64 1.13
N LEU A 69 6.89 -15.21 0.68
CA LEU A 69 7.53 -15.64 -0.56
C LEU A 69 8.77 -16.50 -0.28
N ALA A 70 8.81 -17.26 0.82
CA ALA A 70 9.96 -18.08 1.21
C ALA A 70 11.30 -17.30 1.28
N GLY A 71 11.23 -16.00 1.56
CA GLY A 71 12.37 -15.10 1.62
C GLY A 71 12.81 -14.53 0.27
N PHE A 72 12.02 -14.64 -0.80
CA PHE A 72 12.31 -13.92 -2.06
C PHE A 72 11.81 -12.46 -2.02
N THR A 73 12.41 -11.62 -2.86
CA THR A 73 11.88 -10.31 -3.24
C THR A 73 10.90 -10.48 -4.43
N PRO A 74 9.77 -9.75 -4.45
CA PRO A 74 8.73 -9.84 -5.49
C PRO A 74 9.21 -9.54 -6.91
#